data_AF-A0A2V9B6C2-F1
#
_entry.id   AF-A0A2V9B6C2-F1
#
_cell.length_a   1.000
_cell.length_b   1.000
_cell.length_c   1.000
_cell.angle_alpha   90.00
_cell.angle_beta   90.00
_cell.angle_gamma   90.00
#
_symmetry.space_group_name_H-M   'P 1'
#
loop_
_entity.id
_entity.type
_entity.pdbx_description
1 polymer ?
#
loop_
_entity_poly.entity_id
_entity_poly.type
_entity_poly.pdbx_seq_one_letter_code
_entity_poly.pdbx_strand_id
1 'polypeptide(L)'
;MGNQHQPGSSSKSCVSRRKFLGQTAAAAAFSIVPRRVLGGAGHVAPSDKINIAFVGVGSQGLRVMLHFLREPDVQGIAVCDPNKVSASYPQWDAHEFSNSVRKL
;
A
#
# COMPACT_ATOMS: atom_id res chain seq x y z
N MET A 1 15.64 69.58 -2.26
CA MET A 1 15.96 68.14 -2.33
C MET A 1 15.28 67.43 -1.17
N GLY A 2 14.08 66.90 -1.37
CA GLY A 2 13.36 66.10 -0.37
C GLY A 2 13.11 64.72 -0.96
N ASN A 3 13.87 63.72 -0.50
CA ASN A 3 13.83 62.36 -1.01
C ASN A 3 12.73 61.58 -0.26
N GLN A 4 11.61 61.31 -0.94
CA GLN A 4 10.53 60.49 -0.38
C GLN A 4 10.92 59.01 -0.54
N HIS A 5 11.31 58.37 0.56
CA HIS A 5 11.53 56.93 0.61
C HIS A 5 10.21 56.22 0.95
N GLN A 6 9.60 55.52 -0.01
CA GLN A 6 8.44 54.65 0.23
C GLN A 6 8.92 53.23 0.56
N PRO A 7 8.54 52.63 1.70
CA PRO A 7 8.85 51.23 1.98
C PRO A 7 7.90 50.33 1.19
N GLY A 8 8.47 49.50 0.31
CA GLY A 8 7.70 48.48 -0.43
C GLY A 8 7.08 47.47 0.53
N SER A 9 5.75 47.43 0.60
CA SER A 9 5.00 46.44 1.37
C SER A 9 5.05 45.08 0.67
N SER A 10 5.88 44.17 1.17
CA SER A 10 5.83 42.76 0.75
C SER A 10 4.63 42.10 1.44
N SER A 11 3.51 41.96 0.71
CA SER A 11 2.35 41.23 1.20
C SER A 11 2.66 39.73 1.20
N LYS A 12 2.95 39.15 2.36
CA LYS A 12 2.88 37.69 2.51
C LYS A 12 1.44 37.25 2.26
N SER A 13 1.20 36.48 1.21
CA SER A 13 -0.11 35.92 0.90
C SER A 13 -0.51 34.88 1.95
N CYS A 14 -1.19 35.33 2.99
CA CYS A 14 -1.81 34.45 3.99
C CYS A 14 -2.92 33.64 3.31
N VAL A 15 -2.74 32.31 3.23
CA VAL A 15 -3.83 31.40 2.85
C VAL A 15 -4.84 31.40 4.00
N SER A 16 -6.02 31.99 3.77
CA SER A 16 -7.09 31.96 4.76
C SER A 16 -7.70 30.56 4.87
N ARG A 17 -8.08 30.14 6.09
CA ARG A 17 -8.76 28.86 6.34
C ARG A 17 -9.94 28.62 5.39
N ARG A 18 -10.72 29.67 5.11
CA ARG A 18 -11.88 29.62 4.21
C ARG A 18 -11.46 29.35 2.76
N LYS A 19 -10.40 30.00 2.28
CA LYS A 19 -9.85 29.77 0.94
C LYS A 19 -9.30 28.35 0.80
N PHE A 20 -8.60 27.87 1.82
CA PHE A 20 -8.11 26.49 1.87
C PHE A 20 -9.25 25.46 1.83
N LEU A 21 -10.22 25.57 2.74
CA LEU A 21 -11.40 24.69 2.79
C LEU A 21 -12.23 24.72 1.50
N GLY A 22 -12.42 25.91 0.92
CA GLY A 22 -13.14 26.05 -0.35
C GLY A 22 -12.44 25.36 -1.51
N GLN A 23 -11.10 25.45 -1.57
CA GLN A 23 -10.31 24.78 -2.59
C GLN A 23 -10.24 23.26 -2.39
N THR A 24 -10.08 22.77 -1.16
CA THR A 24 -10.07 21.32 -0.88
C THR A 24 -11.43 20.67 -1.06
N ALA A 25 -12.53 21.35 -0.72
CA ALA A 25 -13.88 20.85 -0.99
C ALA A 25 -14.17 20.69 -2.49
N ALA A 26 -13.73 21.65 -3.30
CA ALA A 26 -13.84 21.56 -4.76
C ALA A 26 -13.02 20.38 -5.34
N ALA A 27 -11.86 20.08 -4.76
CA ALA A 27 -11.06 18.92 -5.15
C ALA A 27 -11.67 17.58 -4.70
N ALA A 28 -12.27 17.53 -3.50
CA ALA A 28 -12.91 16.33 -2.97
C ALA A 28 -14.17 15.90 -3.75
N ALA A 29 -14.83 16.84 -4.44
CA ALA A 29 -16.01 16.57 -5.27
C ALA A 29 -15.74 15.61 -6.44
N PHE A 30 -14.48 15.42 -6.85
CA PHE A 30 -14.07 14.50 -7.93
C PHE A 30 -13.27 13.30 -7.40
N SER A 31 -13.65 12.75 -6.25
CA SER A 31 -13.01 11.56 -5.67
C SER A 31 -13.54 10.25 -6.28
N ILE A 32 -13.16 9.96 -7.53
CA ILE A 32 -13.40 8.65 -8.13
C ILE A 32 -12.30 7.70 -7.66
N VAL A 33 -12.66 6.75 -6.81
CA VAL A 33 -11.75 5.71 -6.31
C VAL A 33 -12.27 4.31 -6.67
N PRO A 34 -11.39 3.31 -6.90
CA PRO A 34 -11.81 1.94 -7.14
C PRO A 34 -12.59 1.36 -5.95
N ARG A 35 -13.63 0.57 -6.21
CA ARG A 35 -14.46 -0.07 -5.15
C ARG A 35 -13.64 -0.89 -4.15
N ARG A 36 -12.54 -1.53 -4.58
CA ARG A 36 -11.63 -2.28 -3.70
C ARG A 36 -11.02 -1.42 -2.59
N VAL A 37 -10.86 -0.11 -2.82
CA VAL A 37 -10.27 0.81 -1.83
C VAL A 37 -11.26 1.17 -0.73
N LEU A 38 -12.55 1.27 -1.06
CA LEU A 38 -13.61 1.61 -0.10
C LEU A 38 -14.09 0.41 0.73
N GLY A 39 -13.70 -0.81 0.35
CA GLY A 39 -14.18 -2.04 0.98
C GLY A 39 -15.65 -2.36 0.64
N GLY A 40 -16.30 -3.15 1.50
CA GLY A 40 -17.70 -3.56 1.38
C GLY A 40 -17.88 -5.00 0.87
N ALA A 41 -19.11 -5.38 0.52
CA ALA A 41 -19.42 -6.75 0.14
C ALA A 41 -18.49 -7.27 -0.97
N GLY A 42 -17.76 -8.35 -0.66
CA GLY A 42 -16.78 -9.01 -1.54
C GLY A 42 -15.42 -8.32 -1.67
N HIS A 43 -15.14 -7.24 -0.93
CA HIS A 43 -13.87 -6.50 -1.00
C HIS A 43 -13.40 -6.06 0.38
N VAL A 44 -12.19 -6.45 0.76
CA VAL A 44 -11.52 -5.95 1.97
C VAL A 44 -10.79 -4.64 1.62
N ALA A 45 -11.08 -3.57 2.37
CA ALA A 45 -10.39 -2.31 2.20
C ALA A 45 -8.90 -2.47 2.55
N PRO A 46 -7.98 -1.76 1.88
CA PRO A 46 -6.55 -1.84 2.20
C PRO A 46 -6.22 -1.52 3.67
N SER A 47 -7.00 -0.64 4.32
CA SER A 47 -6.87 -0.30 5.74
C SER A 47 -7.19 -1.45 6.68
N ASP A 48 -8.00 -2.40 6.23
CA ASP A 48 -8.53 -3.48 7.05
C ASP A 48 -7.72 -4.77 6.85
N LYS A 49 -6.69 -4.74 6.00
CA LYS A 49 -5.82 -5.88 5.74
C LYS A 49 -4.78 -6.07 6.86
N ILE A 50 -4.49 -7.33 7.15
CA ILE A 50 -3.43 -7.75 8.05
C ILE A 50 -2.12 -7.85 7.25
N ASN A 51 -1.13 -7.05 7.65
CA ASN A 51 0.22 -7.11 7.09
C ASN A 51 1.00 -8.26 7.73
N ILE A 52 1.43 -9.22 6.91
CA ILE A 52 2.19 -10.40 7.36
C ILE A 52 3.58 -10.39 6.74
N ALA A 53 4.59 -10.62 7.58
CA ALA A 53 5.94 -10.95 7.16
C ALA A 53 6.20 -12.44 7.42
N PHE A 54 6.79 -13.13 6.46
CA PHE A 54 7.08 -14.57 6.56
C PHE A 54 8.57 -14.79 6.85
N VAL A 55 8.90 -15.52 7.91
CA VAL A 55 10.28 -15.88 8.28
C VAL A 55 10.44 -17.38 8.20
N GLY A 56 11.39 -17.83 7.37
CA GLY A 56 11.55 -19.24 7.02
C GLY A 56 10.49 -19.66 6.01
N VAL A 57 10.81 -19.55 4.71
CA VAL A 57 9.92 -19.89 3.59
C VAL A 57 10.46 -21.08 2.78
N GLY A 58 11.17 -21.98 3.47
CA GLY A 58 11.48 -23.33 2.98
C GLY A 58 10.24 -24.23 2.91
N SER A 59 10.44 -25.55 2.85
CA SER A 59 9.39 -26.58 2.65
C SER A 59 8.02 -26.26 3.27
N GLN A 60 7.86 -26.40 4.59
CA GLN A 60 6.57 -26.17 5.25
C GLN A 60 6.19 -24.69 5.32
N GLY A 61 7.17 -23.80 5.51
CA GLY A 61 6.96 -22.35 5.59
C GLY A 61 6.30 -21.81 4.33
N LEU A 62 6.71 -22.30 3.15
CA LEU A 62 6.12 -21.97 1.87
C LEU A 62 4.65 -22.39 1.77
N ARG A 63 4.31 -23.61 2.21
CA ARG A 63 2.93 -24.12 2.17
C ARG A 63 2.02 -23.29 3.07
N VAL A 64 2.48 -22.99 4.29
CA VAL A 64 1.77 -22.14 5.24
C VAL A 64 1.60 -20.72 4.68
N MET A 65 2.66 -20.15 4.10
CA MET A 65 2.60 -18.84 3.46
C MET A 65 1.53 -18.79 2.35
N LEU A 66 1.51 -19.80 1.47
CA LEU A 66 0.52 -19.89 0.40
C LEU A 66 -0.93 -20.01 0.92
N HIS A 67 -1.14 -20.62 2.09
CA HIS A 67 -2.47 -20.63 2.73
C HIS A 67 -2.89 -19.22 3.16
N PHE A 68 -2.01 -18.48 3.83
CA PHE A 68 -2.30 -17.10 4.24
C PHE A 68 -2.49 -16.16 3.05
N LEU A 69 -1.71 -16.29 1.99
CA LEU A 69 -1.82 -15.43 0.80
C LEU A 69 -3.13 -15.61 0.02
N ARG A 70 -3.91 -16.66 0.28
CA ARG A 70 -5.26 -16.85 -0.28
C ARG A 70 -6.33 -16.07 0.47
N GLU A 71 -6.06 -15.66 1.71
CA GLU A 71 -7.04 -14.96 2.51
C GLU A 71 -7.19 -13.51 2.02
N PRO A 72 -8.43 -13.04 1.76
CA PRO A 72 -8.68 -11.76 1.11
C PRO A 72 -8.30 -10.56 1.97
N ASP A 73 -8.18 -10.75 3.29
CA ASP A 73 -7.78 -9.76 4.28
C ASP A 73 -6.29 -9.82 4.61
N VAL A 74 -5.51 -10.72 4.00
CA VAL A 74 -4.07 -10.77 4.20
C VAL A 74 -3.32 -9.95 3.14
N GLN A 75 -2.20 -9.36 3.56
CA GLN A 75 -1.20 -8.76 2.69
C GLN A 75 0.20 -9.22 3.12
N GLY A 76 0.86 -10.01 2.27
CA GLY A 76 2.28 -10.32 2.43
C GLY A 76 3.14 -9.09 2.13
N ILE A 77 3.93 -8.63 3.11
CA ILE A 77 4.76 -7.42 2.95
C ILE A 77 6.27 -7.70 2.91
N ALA A 78 6.69 -8.85 3.43
CA ALA A 78 8.10 -9.22 3.48
C ALA A 78 8.28 -10.74 3.60
N VAL A 79 9.44 -11.20 3.14
CA VAL A 79 9.92 -12.56 3.34
C VAL A 79 11.37 -12.51 3.81
N CYS A 80 11.75 -13.44 4.69
CA CYS A 80 13.11 -13.60 5.17
C CYS A 80 13.45 -15.10 5.23
N ASP A 81 14.57 -15.49 4.65
CA ASP A 81 15.11 -16.85 4.76
C ASP A 81 16.65 -16.76 4.74
N PRO A 82 17.38 -17.50 5.60
CA PRO A 82 18.84 -17.56 5.54
C PRO A 82 19.33 -18.21 4.23
N ASN A 83 18.48 -18.98 3.55
CA ASN A 83 18.79 -19.67 2.31
C ASN A 83 18.10 -19.00 1.13
N LYS A 84 18.92 -18.46 0.20
CA LYS A 84 18.43 -17.80 -1.01
C LYS A 84 17.91 -18.78 -2.06
N VAL A 85 18.54 -19.95 -2.17
CA VAL A 85 18.24 -20.99 -3.17
C VAL A 85 18.74 -22.33 -2.65
N SER A 86 17.90 -23.36 -2.64
CA SER A 86 18.40 -24.75 -2.52
C SER A 86 17.67 -25.69 -3.47
N ALA A 87 18.44 -26.57 -4.11
CA ALA A 87 17.92 -27.72 -4.84
C ALA A 87 17.33 -28.78 -3.90
N SER A 88 17.62 -28.68 -2.60
CA SER A 88 17.33 -29.71 -1.59
C SER A 88 15.98 -29.53 -0.89
N TYR A 89 15.15 -28.56 -1.26
CA TYR A 89 13.76 -28.59 -0.83
C TYR A 89 13.01 -29.59 -1.71
N PRO A 90 12.49 -30.71 -1.15
CA PRO A 90 11.70 -31.64 -1.91
C PRO A 90 10.43 -30.91 -2.36
N GLN A 91 10.39 -30.52 -3.62
CA GLN A 91 9.16 -30.15 -4.30
C GLN A 91 8.48 -31.47 -4.64
N TRP A 92 7.20 -31.60 -4.30
CA TRP A 92 6.45 -32.81 -4.63
C TRP A 92 6.15 -32.89 -6.14
N ASP A 93 6.24 -31.75 -6.83
CA ASP A 93 6.10 -31.60 -8.28
C ASP A 93 7.10 -30.54 -8.80
N ALA A 94 7.65 -30.72 -9.99
CA ALA A 94 8.63 -29.82 -10.62
C ALA A 94 8.13 -28.36 -10.78
N HIS A 95 6.81 -28.15 -10.76
CA HIS A 95 6.16 -26.86 -10.93
C HIS A 95 5.22 -26.50 -9.76
N GLU A 96 5.26 -27.24 -8.64
CA GLU A 96 4.37 -27.08 -7.47
C GLU A 96 4.26 -25.61 -7.06
N PHE A 97 5.40 -24.94 -6.90
CA PHE A 97 5.45 -23.54 -6.48
C PHE A 97 4.75 -22.61 -7.49
N SER A 98 5.18 -22.66 -8.76
CA SER A 98 4.64 -21.77 -9.80
C SER A 98 3.14 -21.97 -10.02
N ASN A 99 2.68 -23.23 -9.93
CA ASN A 99 1.26 -23.56 -10.07
C ASN A 99 0.46 -23.13 -8.86
N SER A 100 1.03 -23.19 -7.66
CA SER A 100 0.36 -22.73 -6.44
C SER A 100 0.20 -21.22 -6.40
N VAL A 101 1.24 -20.47 -6.82
CA VAL A 101 1.20 -19.00 -6.91
C VAL A 101 0.20 -18.53 -7.97
N ARG A 102 0.14 -19.20 -9.13
CA ARG A 102 -0.85 -18.88 -10.18
C ARG A 102 -2.31 -19.11 -9.78
N LYS A 103 -2.55 -19.86 -8.69
CA LYS A 103 -3.88 -20.17 -8.15
C LYS A 103 -4.30 -19.26 -6.99
N LEU A 104 -3.42 -18.36 -6.53
CA LEU A 104 -3.77 -17.30 -5.58
C LEU A 104 -4.62 -16.24 -6.30
#